data_AF-X6P877-F1
#
_entry.id   AF-X6P877-F1
#
_cell.length_a   1.000
_cell.length_b   1.000
_cell.length_c   1.000
_cell.angle_alpha   90.00
_cell.angle_beta   90.00
_cell.angle_gamma   90.00
#
_symmetry.space_group_name_H-M   'P 1'
#
loop_
_entity.id
_entity.type
_entity.pdbx_description
1 polymer ?
#
loop_
_entity_poly.entity_id
_entity_poly.type
_entity_poly.pdbx_seq_one_letter_code
_entity_poly.pdbx_strand_id
1 'polypeptide(L)'
;MLMDENQMVLQEAIASLADEGILCISCSHWHKFYSEMHRFGTFDQQEEEKKKKEKKKRKGRRRRKKKEEEEEEEKEKEENIEHEPTTTDHNDDLSENRREISIRMLLHVILQAALRAECYIKPLMSFYSNGCVKLFVRVGQSRLICKSMCTFDGIAFYCRTCHSSTACSFAVPATSKQHASLKASHIPAGAQVCSQCNVRTAIIGPLWVGPLHSTVFVKKSLEFMHTSGEWLQNRSYLIQVLTFFFFKIYLFVCLYK
;
A
#
# COMPACT_ATOMS: atom_id res chain seq x y z
N MET A 1 12.33 -24.99 10.50
CA MET A 1 12.35 -26.00 9.42
C MET A 1 11.26 -25.74 8.37
N LEU A 2 9.98 -26.09 8.56
CA LEU A 2 8.94 -25.86 7.51
C LEU A 2 8.70 -24.38 7.15
N MET A 3 8.89 -23.46 8.11
CA MET A 3 8.85 -22.01 7.85
C MET A 3 10.10 -21.53 7.07
N ASP A 4 11.25 -22.18 7.24
CA ASP A 4 12.51 -21.79 6.59
C ASP A 4 12.53 -22.21 5.13
N GLU A 5 12.04 -23.42 4.81
CA GLU A 5 11.95 -23.89 3.42
C GLU A 5 11.01 -23.02 2.59
N ASN A 6 9.81 -22.70 3.12
CA ASN A 6 8.87 -21.81 2.43
C ASN A 6 9.41 -20.38 2.29
N GLN A 7 10.15 -19.88 3.28
CA GLN A 7 10.82 -18.58 3.18
C GLN A 7 11.96 -18.58 2.17
N MET A 8 12.69 -19.69 2.03
CA MET A 8 13.77 -19.85 1.07
C MET A 8 13.23 -19.90 -0.37
N VAL A 9 12.18 -20.70 -0.61
CA VAL A 9 11.50 -20.76 -1.92
C VAL A 9 10.93 -19.39 -2.32
N LEU A 10 10.32 -18.68 -1.37
CA LEU A 10 9.81 -17.33 -1.63
C LEU A 10 10.94 -16.35 -1.94
N GLN A 11 12.07 -16.45 -1.24
CA GLN A 11 13.24 -15.62 -1.48
C GLN A 11 13.87 -15.89 -2.86
N GLU A 12 13.99 -17.15 -3.26
CA GLU A 12 14.47 -17.54 -4.59
C GLU A 12 13.53 -17.05 -5.69
N ALA A 13 12.21 -17.22 -5.52
CA ALA A 13 11.21 -16.69 -6.44
C ALA A 13 11.33 -15.17 -6.59
N ILE A 14 11.48 -14.43 -5.49
CA ILE A 14 11.68 -12.98 -5.51
C ILE A 14 13.00 -12.60 -6.19
N ALA A 15 14.08 -13.31 -5.91
CA ALA A 15 15.38 -13.08 -6.52
C ALA A 15 15.34 -13.29 -8.05
N SER A 16 14.61 -14.32 -8.53
CA SER A 16 14.42 -14.54 -9.97
C SER A 16 13.60 -13.45 -10.68
N LEU A 17 12.82 -12.67 -9.92
CA LEU A 17 11.99 -11.56 -10.42
C LEU A 17 12.69 -10.19 -10.27
N ALA A 18 13.99 -10.17 -9.92
CA ALA A 18 14.76 -8.97 -9.64
C ALA A 18 14.84 -7.99 -10.83
N ASP A 19 14.78 -8.49 -12.07
CA ASP A 19 14.73 -7.72 -13.32
C ASP A 19 13.32 -7.20 -13.62
N GLU A 20 12.66 -6.64 -12.60
CA GLU A 20 11.36 -5.99 -12.70
C GLU A 20 10.20 -6.92 -13.10
N GLY A 21 10.00 -8.00 -12.34
CA GLY A 21 8.89 -8.95 -12.50
C GLY A 21 7.66 -8.67 -11.62
N ILE A 22 6.54 -9.32 -11.95
CA ILE A 22 5.35 -9.37 -11.07
C ILE A 22 5.26 -10.73 -10.39
N LEU A 23 5.38 -10.71 -9.07
CA LEU A 23 5.05 -11.83 -8.21
C LEU A 23 3.54 -11.88 -7.98
N CYS A 24 2.92 -12.98 -8.40
CA CYS A 24 1.51 -13.26 -8.16
C CYS A 24 1.39 -14.40 -7.14
N ILE A 25 0.78 -14.14 -6.00
CA ILE A 25 0.49 -15.18 -4.99
C ILE A 25 -1.02 -15.39 -4.94
N SER A 26 -1.44 -16.61 -5.28
CA SER A 26 -2.80 -17.09 -5.03
C SER A 26 -2.83 -18.60 -4.80
N CYS A 27 -3.83 -19.04 -4.06
CA CYS A 27 -4.17 -20.45 -3.96
C CYS A 27 -4.93 -20.88 -5.23
N SER A 28 -4.19 -21.31 -6.27
CA SER A 28 -4.59 -22.00 -7.51
C SER A 28 -5.64 -21.35 -8.46
N HIS A 29 -5.41 -21.53 -9.78
CA HIS A 29 -6.29 -21.25 -10.94
C HIS A 29 -6.47 -19.80 -11.45
N TRP A 30 -5.40 -19.11 -11.88
CA TRP A 30 -5.49 -17.82 -12.62
C TRP A 30 -4.38 -17.58 -13.68
N HIS A 31 -3.73 -18.64 -14.19
CA HIS A 31 -2.49 -18.56 -14.98
C HIS A 31 -2.54 -17.62 -16.21
N LYS A 32 -3.67 -17.55 -16.94
CA LYS A 32 -3.82 -16.66 -18.12
C LYS A 32 -4.05 -15.19 -17.75
N PHE A 33 -4.76 -14.93 -16.66
CA PHE A 33 -4.93 -13.57 -16.11
C PHE A 33 -3.59 -13.02 -15.60
N TYR A 34 -2.75 -13.88 -15.00
CA TYR A 34 -1.43 -13.49 -14.51
C TYR A 34 -0.47 -13.05 -15.62
N SER A 35 -0.48 -13.72 -16.78
CA SER A 35 0.36 -13.35 -17.92
C SER A 35 0.05 -11.94 -18.45
N GLU A 36 -1.23 -11.56 -18.51
CA GLU A 36 -1.63 -10.24 -19.01
C GLU A 36 -1.41 -9.14 -17.95
N MET A 37 -1.61 -9.46 -16.68
CA MET A 37 -1.29 -8.54 -15.57
C MET A 37 0.21 -8.24 -15.50
N HIS A 38 1.08 -9.22 -15.82
CA HIS A 38 2.52 -9.02 -15.98
C HIS A 38 2.84 -7.92 -17.01
N ARG A 39 2.08 -7.85 -18.10
CA ARG A 39 2.21 -6.81 -19.13
C ARG A 39 1.78 -5.42 -18.67
N PHE A 40 0.83 -5.31 -17.74
CA PHE A 40 0.42 -4.00 -17.20
C PHE A 40 1.41 -3.43 -16.18
N GLY A 41 2.08 -4.28 -15.40
CA GLY A 41 3.12 -3.84 -14.46
C GLY A 41 4.32 -3.18 -15.15
N THR A 42 4.67 -3.64 -16.36
CA THR A 42 5.72 -3.02 -17.19
C THR A 42 5.28 -1.67 -17.77
N PHE A 43 3.98 -1.43 -17.96
CA PHE A 43 3.47 -0.13 -18.42
C PHE A 43 3.48 0.95 -17.31
N ASP A 44 3.34 0.56 -16.03
CA ASP A 44 3.56 1.46 -14.88
C ASP A 44 5.03 1.95 -14.81
N GLN A 45 6.01 1.16 -15.32
CA GLN A 45 7.42 1.59 -15.46
C GLN A 45 7.56 2.80 -16.37
N GLN A 46 6.98 2.70 -17.57
CA GLN A 46 7.11 3.74 -18.57
C GLN A 46 6.46 5.04 -18.10
N GLU A 47 5.35 4.94 -17.38
CA GLU A 47 4.65 6.12 -16.85
C GLU A 47 5.36 6.72 -15.63
N GLU A 48 5.88 5.93 -14.70
CA GLU A 48 6.71 6.44 -13.59
C GLU A 48 8.03 7.02 -14.08
N GLU A 49 8.67 6.42 -15.08
CA GLU A 49 9.87 6.96 -15.71
C GLU A 49 9.58 8.25 -16.48
N LYS A 50 8.46 8.32 -17.22
CA LYS A 50 8.00 9.56 -17.85
C LYS A 50 7.74 10.63 -16.80
N LYS A 51 7.05 10.32 -15.70
CA LYS A 51 6.81 11.23 -14.57
C LYS A 51 8.10 11.63 -13.85
N LYS A 52 9.09 10.73 -13.72
CA LYS A 52 10.43 11.02 -13.14
C LYS A 52 11.25 11.91 -14.09
N LYS A 53 11.21 11.66 -15.41
CA LYS A 53 11.84 12.48 -16.47
C LYS A 53 11.21 13.88 -16.54
N GLU A 54 9.89 13.98 -16.42
CA GLU A 54 9.13 15.24 -16.33
C GLU A 54 9.37 15.99 -15.01
N LYS A 55 9.43 15.30 -13.87
CA LYS A 55 9.80 15.91 -12.57
C LYS A 55 11.25 16.40 -12.57
N LYS A 56 12.19 15.70 -13.24
CA LYS A 56 13.57 16.17 -13.47
C LYS A 56 13.59 17.43 -14.36
N LYS A 57 12.80 17.46 -15.44
CA LYS A 57 12.62 18.65 -16.30
C LYS A 57 12.00 19.84 -15.54
N ARG A 58 11.00 19.60 -14.68
CA ARG A 58 10.37 20.62 -13.80
C ARG A 58 11.30 21.12 -12.68
N LYS A 59 12.12 20.26 -12.08
CA LYS A 59 13.14 20.65 -11.08
C LYS A 59 14.29 21.48 -11.70
N GLY A 60 14.63 21.24 -12.97
CA GLY A 60 15.53 22.10 -13.74
C GLY A 60 14.96 23.51 -13.99
N ARG A 61 13.65 23.63 -14.23
CA ARG A 61 12.97 24.94 -14.39
C ARG A 61 12.76 25.69 -13.06
N ARG A 62 12.48 24.99 -11.95
CA ARG A 62 12.30 25.62 -10.62
C ARG A 62 13.58 26.17 -9.99
N ARG A 63 14.78 25.75 -10.42
CA ARG A 63 16.06 26.38 -10.02
C ARG A 63 16.31 27.75 -10.68
N ARG A 64 15.54 28.12 -11.72
CA ARG A 64 15.58 29.45 -12.35
C ARG A 64 14.44 30.39 -11.89
N LYS A 65 13.45 29.88 -11.14
CA LYS A 65 12.28 30.65 -10.67
C LYS A 65 12.18 30.79 -9.14
N LYS A 66 13.11 30.21 -8.38
CA LYS A 66 13.18 30.37 -6.91
C LYS A 66 14.21 31.45 -6.56
N LYS A 67 13.98 32.67 -7.06
CA LYS A 67 14.65 33.91 -6.64
C LYS A 67 13.67 35.07 -6.47
N GLU A 68 12.37 34.82 -6.60
CA GLU A 68 11.28 35.76 -6.39
C GLU A 68 10.14 34.96 -5.75
N GLU A 69 9.41 35.60 -4.83
CA GLU A 69 8.23 35.12 -4.09
C GLU A 69 8.54 34.31 -2.81
N GLU A 70 9.12 35.04 -1.85
CA GLU A 70 8.73 34.99 -0.44
C GLU A 70 7.57 35.97 -0.20
N GLU A 71 6.76 35.69 0.84
CA GLU A 71 5.69 36.50 1.49
C GLU A 71 4.21 36.16 1.22
N GLU A 72 3.47 36.24 2.35
CA GLU A 72 2.01 36.22 2.58
C GLU A 72 1.30 34.85 2.50
N GLU A 73 0.44 34.42 3.43
CA GLU A 73 -0.17 35.06 4.61
C GLU A 73 -0.81 33.98 5.52
N GLU A 74 -1.12 34.37 6.75
CA GLU A 74 -1.49 33.56 7.92
C GLU A 74 -2.98 33.74 8.29
N LYS A 75 -3.54 32.82 9.10
CA LYS A 75 -4.77 32.92 9.95
C LYS A 75 -6.14 32.80 9.25
N GLU A 76 -7.23 32.28 9.81
CA GLU A 76 -7.66 31.65 11.09
C GLU A 76 -9.09 31.10 10.85
N LYS A 77 -9.54 30.12 11.66
CA LYS A 77 -10.77 30.15 12.50
C LYS A 77 -11.43 28.78 12.70
N GLU A 78 -11.50 28.43 13.98
CA GLU A 78 -12.36 27.43 14.61
C GLU A 78 -13.81 27.95 14.73
N GLU A 79 -14.81 27.06 14.74
CA GLU A 79 -15.77 26.90 15.86
C GLU A 79 -16.84 25.80 15.62
N ASN A 80 -17.29 25.25 16.75
CA ASN A 80 -18.02 24.01 17.06
C ASN A 80 -19.48 23.88 16.59
N ILE A 81 -20.00 22.63 16.51
CA ILE A 81 -21.34 22.20 17.03
C ILE A 81 -21.32 20.71 17.46
N GLU A 82 -21.80 20.41 18.67
CA GLU A 82 -22.09 19.06 19.22
C GLU A 82 -23.49 18.55 18.83
N HIS A 83 -23.68 17.25 18.55
CA HIS A 83 -24.72 16.40 19.17
C HIS A 83 -24.59 14.90 18.85
N GLU A 84 -24.91 14.08 19.85
CA GLU A 84 -24.81 12.60 19.97
C GLU A 84 -26.16 11.90 19.65
N PRO A 85 -26.36 10.60 19.89
CA PRO A 85 -26.01 9.42 19.09
C PRO A 85 -27.22 8.78 18.37
N THR A 86 -26.97 7.92 17.39
CA THR A 86 -27.88 6.81 17.09
C THR A 86 -27.11 5.51 16.91
N THR A 87 -27.40 4.58 17.83
CA THR A 87 -26.94 3.20 17.85
C THR A 87 -27.61 2.41 16.74
N THR A 88 -26.83 1.78 15.85
CA THR A 88 -27.25 0.56 15.17
C THR A 88 -26.10 -0.43 15.15
N ASP A 89 -26.38 -1.55 15.81
CA ASP A 89 -25.51 -2.71 15.98
C ASP A 89 -25.43 -3.47 14.64
N HIS A 90 -24.31 -3.35 13.92
CA HIS A 90 -24.06 -4.11 12.69
C HIS A 90 -22.76 -4.92 12.81
N ASN A 91 -22.93 -6.19 13.16
CA ASN A 91 -21.88 -7.19 13.37
C ASN A 91 -21.12 -7.65 12.10
N ASP A 92 -21.13 -6.88 10.99
CA ASP A 92 -20.48 -7.27 9.72
C ASP A 92 -19.11 -6.60 9.46
N ASP A 93 -18.79 -5.48 10.13
CA ASP A 93 -17.57 -4.68 9.91
C ASP A 93 -16.29 -5.30 10.48
N LEU A 94 -16.43 -6.26 11.41
CA LEU A 94 -15.29 -6.99 11.97
C LEU A 94 -14.59 -7.85 10.91
N SER A 95 -15.28 -8.20 9.81
CA SER A 95 -14.76 -9.06 8.76
C SER A 95 -13.79 -8.36 7.80
N GLU A 96 -14.01 -7.07 7.47
CA GLU A 96 -13.18 -6.35 6.51
C GLU A 96 -11.80 -6.03 7.10
N ASN A 97 -11.75 -5.50 8.32
CA ASN A 97 -10.51 -5.14 8.99
C ASN A 97 -9.59 -6.36 9.19
N ARG A 98 -10.14 -7.53 9.54
CA ARG A 98 -9.36 -8.78 9.65
C ARG A 98 -8.79 -9.23 8.32
N ARG A 99 -9.56 -9.14 7.23
CA ARG A 99 -9.06 -9.46 5.88
C ARG A 99 -7.91 -8.53 5.51
N GLU A 100 -8.04 -7.23 5.76
CA GLU A 100 -6.97 -6.27 5.47
C GLU A 100 -5.71 -6.53 6.30
N ILE A 101 -5.85 -6.80 7.61
CA ILE A 101 -4.73 -7.17 8.48
C ILE A 101 -4.01 -8.41 7.94
N SER A 102 -4.74 -9.44 7.52
CA SER A 102 -4.12 -10.66 6.98
C SER A 102 -3.31 -10.39 5.71
N ILE A 103 -3.82 -9.54 4.82
CA ILE A 103 -3.14 -9.10 3.60
C ILE A 103 -1.85 -8.34 3.95
N ARG A 104 -1.93 -7.42 4.92
CA ARG A 104 -0.77 -6.62 5.36
C ARG A 104 0.30 -7.49 6.02
N MET A 105 -0.10 -8.53 6.77
CA MET A 105 0.84 -9.46 7.38
C MET A 105 1.53 -10.34 6.33
N LEU A 106 0.80 -10.79 5.31
CA LEU A 106 1.39 -11.53 4.18
C LEU A 106 2.36 -10.65 3.37
N LEU A 107 2.01 -9.39 3.13
CA LEU A 107 2.90 -8.42 2.49
C LEU A 107 4.17 -8.15 3.32
N HIS A 108 4.08 -8.15 4.65
CA HIS A 108 5.25 -8.06 5.51
C HIS A 108 6.20 -9.25 5.30
N VAL A 109 5.69 -10.49 5.22
CA VAL A 109 6.52 -11.67 4.95
C VAL A 109 7.24 -11.55 3.60
N ILE A 110 6.53 -11.09 2.56
CA ILE A 110 7.12 -10.84 1.23
C ILE A 110 8.18 -9.74 1.29
N LEU A 111 7.91 -8.66 2.04
CA LEU A 111 8.87 -7.58 2.25
C LEU A 111 10.16 -8.11 2.88
N GLN A 112 10.08 -8.90 3.95
CA GLN A 112 11.26 -9.46 4.62
C GLN A 112 12.09 -10.34 3.67
N ALA A 113 11.43 -11.19 2.87
CA ALA A 113 12.10 -12.01 1.87
C ALA A 113 12.78 -11.15 0.78
N ALA A 114 12.11 -10.07 0.33
CA ALA A 114 12.69 -9.15 -0.65
C ALA A 114 13.87 -8.34 -0.11
N LEU A 115 13.81 -7.87 1.14
CA LEU A 115 14.91 -7.17 1.78
C LEU A 115 16.17 -8.05 1.88
N ARG A 116 16.01 -9.34 2.19
CA ARG A 116 17.12 -10.31 2.19
C ARG A 116 17.72 -10.53 0.80
N ALA A 117 16.90 -10.45 -0.25
CA ALA A 117 17.32 -10.52 -1.65
C ALA A 117 17.78 -9.16 -2.23
N GLU A 118 17.97 -8.12 -1.40
CA GLU A 118 18.30 -6.74 -1.83
C GLU A 118 17.33 -6.14 -2.87
N CYS A 119 16.10 -6.65 -2.89
CA CYS A 119 15.02 -6.20 -3.76
C CYS A 119 14.08 -5.25 -3.02
N TYR A 120 13.28 -4.51 -3.78
CA TYR A 120 12.16 -3.75 -3.27
C TYR A 120 10.85 -4.33 -3.80
N ILE A 121 9.76 -4.11 -3.06
CA ILE A 121 8.43 -4.53 -3.47
C ILE A 121 7.49 -3.35 -3.60
N LYS A 122 6.58 -3.42 -4.56
CA LYS A 122 5.48 -2.46 -4.75
C LYS A 122 4.18 -3.23 -4.93
N PRO A 123 3.27 -3.21 -3.93
CA PRO A 123 1.94 -3.78 -4.10
C PRO A 123 1.20 -3.04 -5.23
N LEU A 124 0.77 -3.80 -6.23
CA LEU A 124 -0.04 -3.30 -7.35
C LEU A 124 -1.52 -3.46 -7.04
N MET A 125 -1.90 -4.60 -6.47
CA MET A 125 -3.26 -4.89 -6.05
C MET A 125 -3.25 -6.04 -5.05
N SER A 126 -4.00 -5.90 -3.94
CA SER A 126 -4.04 -6.91 -2.87
C SER A 126 -5.46 -7.07 -2.35
N PHE A 127 -6.03 -8.27 -2.38
CA PHE A 127 -7.41 -8.47 -1.92
C PHE A 127 -7.73 -9.88 -1.46
N TYR A 128 -8.79 -10.01 -0.66
CA TYR A 128 -9.34 -11.28 -0.25
C TYR A 128 -10.61 -11.56 -1.05
N SER A 129 -10.70 -12.74 -1.67
CA SER A 129 -11.84 -13.14 -2.51
C SER A 129 -11.91 -14.66 -2.58
N ASN A 130 -13.11 -15.23 -2.44
CA ASN A 130 -13.37 -16.67 -2.53
C ASN A 130 -12.50 -17.51 -1.59
N GLY A 131 -12.39 -17.09 -0.33
CA GLY A 131 -11.64 -17.84 0.68
C GLY A 131 -10.12 -17.69 0.62
N CYS A 132 -9.57 -16.92 -0.32
CA CYS A 132 -8.13 -16.77 -0.49
C CYS A 132 -7.68 -15.32 -0.66
N VAL A 133 -6.45 -15.05 -0.20
CA VAL A 133 -5.75 -13.80 -0.46
C VAL A 133 -5.11 -13.86 -1.85
N LYS A 134 -5.25 -12.78 -2.61
CA LYS A 134 -4.63 -12.57 -3.92
C LYS A 134 -3.73 -11.33 -3.85
N LEU A 135 -2.43 -11.51 -4.08
CA LEU A 135 -1.45 -10.44 -4.09
C LEU A 135 -0.80 -10.32 -5.47
N PHE A 136 -0.76 -9.11 -5.99
CA PHE A 136 -0.03 -8.72 -7.18
C PHE A 136 1.04 -7.74 -6.73
N VAL A 137 2.28 -8.20 -6.67
CA VAL A 137 3.40 -7.43 -6.13
C VAL A 137 4.46 -7.31 -7.21
N ARG A 138 4.85 -6.08 -7.52
CA ARG A 138 6.00 -5.86 -8.37
C ARG A 138 7.27 -5.93 -7.55
N VAL A 139 8.23 -6.69 -8.04
CA VAL A 139 9.57 -6.83 -7.46
C VAL A 139 10.54 -6.10 -8.38
N GLY A 140 11.51 -5.39 -7.82
CA GLY A 140 12.61 -4.84 -8.58
C GLY A 140 13.86 -4.73 -7.74
N GLN A 141 15.02 -4.60 -8.39
CA GLN A 141 16.30 -4.48 -7.69
C GLN A 141 16.76 -3.02 -7.65
N SER A 142 16.90 -2.48 -6.44
CA SER A 142 17.50 -1.16 -6.24
C SER A 142 17.86 -0.97 -4.79
N ARG A 143 19.16 -0.91 -4.49
CA ARG A 143 19.67 -0.77 -3.11
C ARG A 143 19.13 0.46 -2.39
N LEU A 144 19.00 1.58 -3.10
CA LEU A 144 18.48 2.84 -2.55
C LEU A 144 16.98 2.71 -2.18
N ILE A 145 16.19 2.08 -3.05
CA ILE A 145 14.75 1.89 -2.83
C ILE A 145 14.52 0.81 -1.77
N CYS A 146 15.25 -0.30 -1.85
CA CYS A 146 15.25 -1.41 -0.88
C CYS A 146 15.43 -0.88 0.55
N LYS A 147 16.44 -0.03 0.79
CA LYS A 147 16.64 0.60 2.10
C LYS A 147 15.40 1.40 2.55
N SER A 148 14.78 2.16 1.64
CA SER A 148 13.57 2.91 1.97
C SER A 148 12.35 2.03 2.23
N MET A 149 12.32 0.77 1.81
CA MET A 149 11.18 -0.13 2.05
C MET A 149 10.97 -0.45 3.53
N CYS A 150 12.00 -0.30 4.37
CA CYS A 150 11.85 -0.45 5.82
C CYS A 150 10.84 0.54 6.41
N THR A 151 10.52 1.65 5.72
CA THR A 151 9.47 2.58 6.18
C THR A 151 8.06 2.02 6.01
N PHE A 152 7.88 0.94 5.27
CA PHE A 152 6.59 0.26 5.11
C PHE A 152 6.42 -0.92 6.06
N ASP A 153 7.44 -1.23 6.88
CA ASP A 153 7.33 -2.22 7.95
C ASP A 153 6.91 -1.53 9.26
N GLY A 154 5.97 -2.11 10.00
CA GLY A 154 5.45 -1.48 11.20
C GLY A 154 4.43 -2.30 11.97
N ILE A 155 3.73 -1.63 12.88
CA ILE A 155 2.64 -2.16 13.70
C ILE A 155 1.37 -1.34 13.49
N ALA A 156 0.22 -1.92 13.83
CA ALA A 156 -1.04 -1.22 13.93
C ALA A 156 -1.63 -1.35 15.34
N PHE A 157 -2.34 -0.33 15.75
CA PHE A 157 -3.18 -0.28 16.94
C PHE A 157 -4.63 -0.39 16.49
N TYR A 158 -5.36 -1.35 17.03
CA TYR A 158 -6.73 -1.66 16.63
C TYR A 158 -7.68 -1.55 17.81
N CYS A 159 -8.68 -0.69 17.69
CA CYS A 159 -9.75 -0.60 18.67
C CYS A 159 -10.79 -1.69 18.44
N ARG A 160 -11.03 -2.52 19.46
CA ARG A 160 -12.06 -3.59 19.36
C ARG A 160 -13.49 -3.07 19.46
N THR A 161 -13.68 -1.87 20.03
CA THR A 161 -14.99 -1.29 20.31
C THR A 161 -15.51 -0.46 19.15
N CYS A 162 -14.72 0.48 18.65
CA CYS A 162 -15.13 1.37 17.55
C CYS A 162 -14.44 1.06 16.21
N HIS A 163 -13.69 -0.05 16.15
CA HIS A 163 -13.00 -0.54 14.94
C HIS A 163 -12.01 0.42 14.26
N SER A 164 -11.66 1.52 14.94
CA SER A 164 -10.62 2.43 14.46
C SER A 164 -9.26 1.73 14.45
N SER A 165 -8.41 2.08 13.49
CA SER A 165 -7.05 1.59 13.43
C SER A 165 -6.06 2.70 13.12
N THR A 166 -4.87 2.60 13.68
CA THR A 166 -3.77 3.54 13.42
C THR A 166 -2.49 2.74 13.27
N ALA A 167 -1.71 3.03 12.22
CA ALA A 167 -0.46 2.34 11.94
C ALA A 167 0.75 3.21 12.28
N CYS A 168 1.81 2.57 12.77
CA CYS A 168 3.10 3.20 13.03
C CYS A 168 4.18 2.37 12.33
N SER A 169 4.97 3.03 11.48
CA SER A 169 6.15 2.42 10.87
C SER A 169 7.27 2.26 11.90
N PHE A 170 8.15 1.27 11.72
CA PHE A 170 9.38 1.12 12.50
C PHE A 170 10.51 2.05 12.05
N ALA A 171 10.45 2.55 10.81
CA ALA A 171 11.48 3.43 10.27
C ALA A 171 10.85 4.64 9.59
N VAL A 172 11.44 5.81 9.82
CA VAL A 172 11.02 7.05 9.14
C VAL A 172 12.21 7.72 8.48
N PRO A 173 12.00 8.48 7.38
CA PRO A 173 13.07 9.27 6.78
C PRO A 173 13.70 10.22 7.81
N ALA A 174 15.02 10.27 7.84
CA ALA A 174 15.73 11.29 8.60
C ALA A 174 15.45 12.67 7.96
N THR A 175 15.25 13.68 8.80
CA THR A 175 14.93 15.06 8.39
C THR A 175 16.13 15.80 7.80
N SER A 176 17.32 15.19 7.80
CA SER A 176 18.57 15.78 7.29
C SER A 176 18.56 15.85 5.75
N LYS A 177 18.79 17.06 5.22
CA LYS A 177 18.78 17.37 3.77
C LYS A 177 19.92 16.72 2.97
N GLN A 178 20.88 16.05 3.60
CA GLN A 178 22.12 15.64 2.93
C GLN A 178 22.24 14.15 2.61
N HIS A 179 21.52 13.24 3.29
CA HIS A 179 21.55 11.82 2.95
C HIS A 179 20.21 11.15 3.23
N ALA A 180 19.73 10.31 2.31
CA ALA A 180 18.56 9.45 2.45
C ALA A 180 18.81 8.37 3.52
N SER A 181 18.95 8.80 4.76
CA SER A 181 19.12 7.98 5.95
C SER A 181 17.76 7.72 6.59
N LEU A 182 17.61 6.54 7.18
CA LEU A 182 16.43 6.17 7.95
C LEU A 182 16.78 6.23 9.43
N LYS A 183 15.84 6.68 10.24
CA LYS A 183 15.92 6.59 11.70
C LYS A 183 14.83 5.66 12.22
N ALA A 184 15.08 5.04 13.37
CA ALA A 184 14.05 4.32 14.10
C ALA A 184 12.89 5.28 14.41
N SER A 185 11.68 4.79 14.22
CA SER A 185 10.46 5.48 14.58
C SER A 185 10.15 5.25 16.06
N HIS A 186 9.44 6.20 16.67
CA HIS A 186 8.92 6.05 18.02
C HIS A 186 7.42 5.78 17.94
N ILE A 187 6.94 4.88 18.80
CA ILE A 187 5.51 4.68 19.00
C ILE A 187 4.96 5.96 19.67
N PRO A 188 3.95 6.63 19.09
CA PRO A 188 3.37 7.83 19.69
C PRO A 188 2.88 7.57 21.12
N ALA A 189 3.12 8.54 22.01
CA ALA A 189 2.55 8.49 23.36
C ALA A 189 1.02 8.41 23.27
N GLY A 190 0.41 7.44 23.98
CA GLY A 190 -1.02 7.23 23.94
C GLY A 190 -1.55 6.36 22.80
N ALA A 191 -0.70 5.81 21.91
CA ALA A 191 -1.15 4.93 20.81
C ALA A 191 -1.90 3.66 21.29
N GLN A 192 -1.69 3.26 22.54
CA GLN A 192 -2.40 2.14 23.20
C GLN A 192 -3.82 2.49 23.64
N VAL A 193 -4.26 3.74 23.44
CA VAL A 193 -5.61 4.23 23.76
C VAL A 193 -6.24 4.79 22.50
N CYS A 194 -7.47 4.38 22.22
CA CYS A 194 -8.20 4.81 21.04
C CYS A 194 -8.60 6.29 21.16
N SER A 195 -8.25 7.13 20.19
CA SER A 195 -8.60 8.56 20.19
C SER A 195 -10.11 8.84 20.12
N GLN A 196 -10.90 7.89 19.62
CA GLN A 196 -12.35 8.06 19.41
C GLN A 196 -13.20 7.67 20.63
N CYS A 197 -12.79 6.64 21.39
CA CYS A 197 -13.62 6.09 22.48
C CYS A 197 -12.84 5.81 23.76
N ASN A 198 -11.56 6.21 23.83
CA ASN A 198 -10.69 6.11 25.01
C ASN A 198 -10.52 4.70 25.61
N VAL A 199 -10.84 3.65 24.85
CA VAL A 199 -10.58 2.26 25.25
C VAL A 199 -9.18 1.82 24.82
N ARG A 200 -8.64 0.79 25.50
CA ARG A 200 -7.35 0.20 25.12
C ARG A 200 -7.41 -0.46 23.74
N THR A 201 -6.44 -0.15 22.90
CA THR A 201 -6.28 -0.76 21.57
C THR A 201 -5.44 -2.04 21.67
N ALA A 202 -5.75 -3.02 20.81
CA ALA A 202 -4.91 -4.18 20.60
C ALA A 202 -3.74 -3.81 19.67
N ILE A 203 -2.56 -4.36 19.94
CA ILE A 203 -1.38 -4.19 19.08
C ILE A 203 -1.34 -5.35 18.09
N ILE A 204 -1.17 -5.04 16.81
CA ILE A 204 -1.14 -6.00 15.70
C ILE A 204 0.12 -5.76 14.90
N GLY A 205 0.91 -6.81 14.64
CA GLY A 205 2.07 -6.73 13.75
C GLY A 205 3.16 -7.75 14.10
N PRO A 206 4.29 -7.70 13.38
CA PRO A 206 4.61 -6.72 12.33
C PRO A 206 3.80 -6.90 11.04
N LEU A 207 3.55 -5.80 10.32
CA LEU A 207 2.70 -5.77 9.13
C LEU A 207 3.11 -4.65 8.15
N TRP A 208 2.66 -4.78 6.90
CA TRP A 208 2.83 -3.75 5.88
C TRP A 208 1.94 -2.52 6.15
N VAL A 209 2.55 -1.38 6.47
CA VAL A 209 1.85 -0.09 6.72
C VAL A 209 1.71 0.77 5.47
N GLY A 210 2.30 0.33 4.35
CA GLY A 210 2.23 1.05 3.07
C GLY A 210 0.88 0.90 2.33
N PRO A 211 0.80 1.46 1.10
CA PRO A 211 -0.36 1.30 0.23
C PRO A 211 -0.52 -0.16 -0.20
N LEU A 212 -1.77 -0.63 -0.29
CA LEU A 212 -2.12 -1.98 -0.73
C LEU A 212 -2.38 -2.10 -2.24
N HIS A 213 -2.67 -0.97 -2.89
CA HIS A 213 -3.06 -0.88 -4.28
C HIS A 213 -2.35 0.28 -4.98
N SER A 214 -1.96 0.07 -6.24
CA SER A 214 -1.52 1.11 -7.16
C SER A 214 -2.72 1.65 -7.94
N THR A 215 -3.04 2.94 -7.78
CA THR A 215 -4.13 3.60 -8.50
C THR A 215 -4.01 3.44 -10.02
N VAL A 216 -2.80 3.60 -10.53
CA VAL A 216 -2.49 3.48 -11.96
C VAL A 216 -2.79 2.07 -12.45
N PHE A 217 -2.37 1.06 -11.67
CA PHE A 217 -2.57 -0.34 -12.04
C PHE A 217 -4.04 -0.74 -11.99
N VAL A 218 -4.77 -0.35 -10.93
CA VAL A 218 -6.21 -0.64 -10.78
C VAL A 218 -7.00 0.01 -11.92
N LYS A 219 -6.71 1.28 -12.24
CA LYS A 219 -7.38 2.00 -13.33
C LYS A 219 -7.18 1.32 -14.68
N LYS A 220 -5.94 0.97 -15.03
CA LYS A 220 -5.62 0.27 -16.29
C LYS A 220 -6.24 -1.11 -16.37
N SER A 221 -6.25 -1.83 -15.24
CA SER A 221 -6.91 -3.13 -15.16
C SER A 221 -8.41 -2.98 -15.43
N LEU A 222 -9.06 -1.97 -14.84
CA LEU A 222 -10.47 -1.69 -15.07
C LEU A 222 -10.75 -1.32 -16.54
N GLU A 223 -9.93 -0.45 -17.14
CA GLU A 223 -10.03 -0.10 -18.57
C GLU A 223 -9.91 -1.34 -19.47
N PHE A 224 -8.93 -2.21 -19.22
CA PHE A 224 -8.75 -3.46 -19.95
C PHE A 224 -9.95 -4.40 -19.81
N MET A 225 -10.51 -4.51 -18.60
CA MET A 225 -11.70 -5.34 -18.37
C MET A 225 -12.89 -4.83 -19.18
N HIS A 226 -13.04 -3.52 -19.38
CA HIS A 226 -14.11 -2.95 -20.22
C HIS A 226 -13.87 -3.12 -21.72
N THR A 227 -12.63 -3.03 -22.20
CA THR A 227 -12.32 -3.01 -23.65
C THR A 227 -11.98 -4.37 -24.26
N SER A 228 -11.31 -5.25 -23.52
CA SER A 228 -10.71 -6.47 -24.08
C SER A 228 -10.85 -7.71 -23.18
N GLY A 229 -11.48 -7.57 -22.01
CA GLY A 229 -11.65 -8.64 -21.03
C GLY A 229 -12.83 -9.59 -21.26
N GLU A 230 -13.47 -9.60 -22.43
CA GLU A 230 -14.70 -10.36 -22.69
C GLU A 230 -14.54 -11.88 -22.53
N TRP A 231 -13.35 -12.39 -22.81
CA TRP A 231 -13.01 -13.80 -22.69
C TRP A 231 -12.91 -14.30 -21.24
N LEU A 232 -12.90 -13.40 -20.25
CA LEU A 232 -12.84 -13.76 -18.82
C LEU A 232 -14.23 -14.15 -18.32
N GLN A 233 -14.40 -15.43 -17.96
CA GLN A 233 -15.67 -15.94 -17.40
C GLN A 233 -16.17 -15.15 -16.19
N ASN A 234 -15.27 -14.67 -15.33
CA ASN A 234 -15.59 -13.90 -14.12
C ASN A 234 -15.44 -12.39 -14.32
N ARG A 235 -15.58 -11.89 -15.55
CA ARG A 235 -15.38 -10.48 -15.90
C ARG A 235 -16.23 -9.53 -15.06
N SER A 236 -17.53 -9.78 -14.96
CA SER A 236 -18.47 -8.91 -14.22
C SER A 236 -18.10 -8.78 -12.75
N TYR A 237 -17.72 -9.89 -12.12
CA TYR A 237 -17.24 -9.90 -10.73
C TYR A 237 -15.94 -9.10 -10.58
N LEU A 238 -14.97 -9.30 -11.46
CA LEU A 238 -13.70 -8.56 -11.40
C LEU A 238 -13.87 -7.06 -11.64
N ILE A 239 -14.79 -6.65 -12.51
CA ILE A 239 -15.14 -5.24 -12.71
C ILE A 239 -15.69 -4.66 -11.40
N GLN A 240 -16.61 -5.36 -10.72
CA GLN A 240 -17.15 -4.91 -9.44
C GLN A 240 -16.04 -4.75 -8.38
N VAL A 241 -15.16 -5.75 -8.27
CA VAL A 241 -14.02 -5.72 -7.33
C VAL A 241 -13.05 -4.57 -7.63
N LEU A 242 -12.66 -4.40 -8.90
CA LEU A 242 -11.76 -3.32 -9.32
C LEU A 242 -12.40 -1.94 -9.13
N THR A 243 -13.69 -1.82 -9.42
CA THR A 243 -14.47 -0.59 -9.22
C THR A 243 -14.54 -0.25 -7.74
N PHE A 244 -14.82 -1.23 -6.88
CA PHE A 244 -14.78 -1.06 -5.42
C PHE A 244 -13.42 -0.53 -4.94
N PHE A 245 -12.31 -1.14 -5.40
CA PHE A 245 -10.98 -0.64 -5.05
C PHE A 245 -10.69 0.76 -5.58
N PHE A 246 -11.12 1.05 -6.81
CA PHE A 246 -10.98 2.38 -7.37
C PHE A 246 -11.69 3.41 -6.49
N PHE A 247 -12.95 3.19 -6.12
CA PHE A 247 -13.68 4.08 -5.21
C PHE A 247 -13.03 4.16 -3.82
N LYS A 248 -12.63 3.04 -3.21
CA LYS A 248 -11.98 3.03 -1.89
C LYS A 248 -10.68 3.83 -1.88
N ILE A 249 -9.86 3.70 -2.93
CA ILE A 249 -8.62 4.49 -3.04
C ILE A 249 -8.94 5.98 -3.26
N TYR A 250 -9.95 6.30 -4.06
CA TYR A 250 -10.36 7.70 -4.30
C TYR A 250 -10.93 8.35 -3.04
N LEU A 251 -11.76 7.64 -2.26
CA LEU A 251 -12.26 8.13 -0.97
C LEU A 251 -11.09 8.39 -0.02
N PHE A 252 -10.12 7.47 0.06
CA PHE A 252 -8.95 7.63 0.92
C PHE A 252 -8.08 8.84 0.50
N VAL A 253 -7.90 9.06 -0.82
CA VAL A 253 -7.12 10.21 -1.33
C VAL A 253 -7.86 11.54 -1.16
N CYS A 254 -9.19 11.54 -1.21
CA CYS A 254 -10.00 12.75 -1.03
C CYS A 254 -10.23 13.13 0.44
N LEU A 255 -10.28 12.15 1.36
CA LEU A 255 -10.50 12.40 2.79
C LEU A 255 -9.21 12.71 3.57
N TYR A 256 -8.02 12.44 3.00
CA TYR A 256 -6.72 12.65 3.64
C TYR A 256 -5.81 13.63 2.89
N LYS A 257 -6.40 14.65 2.24
CA LYS A 257 -5.68 15.73 1.57
C LYS A 257 -5.90 17.07 2.25
#